data_AF-A0A354MBC3-F1
#
_entry.id   AF-A0A354MBC3-F1
#
_cell.length_a   1.000
_cell.length_b   1.000
_cell.length_c   1.000
_cell.angle_alpha   90.00
_cell.angle_beta   90.00
_cell.angle_gamma   90.00
#
_symmetry.space_group_name_H-M   'P 1'
#
loop_
_entity.id
_entity.type
_entity.pdbx_description
1 polymer ?
#
loop_
_entity_poly.entity_id
_entity_poly.type
_entity_poly.pdbx_seq_one_letter_code
_entity_poly.pdbx_strand_id
1 'polypeptide(L)'
;MNFIFPQNYNFNSKLFGFIDYNSLILNIVWDGFIFIISNSLFNNLSVKICIIIILCFPLLLFTFVGINNENIIYVFKYVIKFFIKNKLYLFK
;
A
#
# COMPACT_ATOMS: atom_id res chain seq x y z
N MET A 1 -0.18 35.02 19.20
CA MET A 1 -1.10 33.88 19.44
C MET A 1 -0.28 32.73 19.97
N ASN A 2 -0.65 32.14 21.11
CA ASN A 2 0.03 30.95 21.62
C ASN A 2 -0.38 29.75 20.75
N PHE A 3 0.53 29.30 19.89
CA PHE A 3 0.33 28.08 19.10
C PHE A 3 0.42 26.88 20.04
N ILE A 4 -0.74 26.33 20.40
CA ILE A 4 -0.83 25.07 21.11
C ILE A 4 -0.76 23.98 20.04
N PHE A 5 0.43 23.40 19.87
CA PHE A 5 0.56 22.20 19.03
C PHE A 5 -0.04 21.01 19.79
N PRO A 6 -1.08 20.33 19.26
CA PRO A 6 -1.63 19.15 19.90
C PRO A 6 -0.56 18.05 19.95
N GLN A 7 -0.20 17.59 21.15
CA GLN A 7 0.82 16.54 21.35
C GLN A 7 0.42 15.17 20.77
N ASN A 8 -0.86 14.99 20.41
CA ASN A 8 -1.40 13.72 19.92
C ASN A 8 -1.44 13.62 18.39
N TYR A 9 -0.83 14.56 17.67
CA TYR A 9 -0.72 14.49 16.21
C TYR A 9 0.53 13.70 15.81
N ASN A 10 0.33 12.53 15.20
CA ASN A 10 1.41 11.80 14.55
C ASN A 10 1.73 12.48 13.21
N PHE A 11 2.78 13.30 13.18
CA PHE A 11 3.37 13.82 11.95
C PHE A 11 4.13 12.72 11.22
N ASN A 12 3.41 11.75 10.65
CA ASN A 12 4.03 10.87 9.67
C ASN A 12 4.27 11.66 8.39
N SER A 13 5.52 11.65 7.93
CA SER A 13 5.88 12.27 6.67
C SER A 13 5.21 11.49 5.53
N LYS A 14 4.49 12.21 4.67
CA LYS A 14 3.84 11.67 3.47
C LYS A 14 4.42 12.34 2.25
N LEU A 15 4.72 11.57 1.22
CA LEU A 15 5.09 12.08 -0.08
C LEU A 15 3.85 12.74 -0.71
N PHE A 16 4.01 13.99 -1.14
CA PHE A 16 2.94 14.89 -1.62
C PHE A 16 1.78 15.14 -0.63
N GLY A 17 1.90 14.71 0.63
CA GLY A 17 0.87 14.87 1.65
C GLY A 17 -0.21 13.78 1.68
N PHE A 18 -0.17 12.80 0.77
CA PHE A 18 -1.16 11.72 0.70
C PHE A 18 -0.57 10.31 0.64
N ILE A 19 0.68 10.12 0.17
CA ILE A 19 1.30 8.78 0.10
C ILE A 19 2.27 8.57 1.26
N ASP A 20 1.99 7.60 2.12
CA ASP A 20 2.91 7.20 3.17
C ASP A 20 4.15 6.50 2.60
N TYR A 21 5.34 6.80 3.12
CA TYR A 21 6.60 6.23 2.60
C TYR A 21 6.63 4.70 2.63
N ASN A 22 6.05 4.07 3.66
CA ASN A 22 5.99 2.62 3.73
C ASN A 22 5.17 2.03 2.57
N SER A 23 4.04 2.66 2.24
CA SER A 23 3.20 2.25 1.10
C SER A 23 3.92 2.46 -0.23
N LEU A 24 4.73 3.52 -0.33
CA LEU A 24 5.53 3.82 -1.51
C LEU A 24 6.64 2.79 -1.73
N ILE A 25 7.35 2.40 -0.66
CA ILE A 25 8.35 1.32 -0.70
C ILE A 25 7.69 0.01 -1.15
N LEU A 26 6.49 -0.28 -0.66
CA LEU A 26 5.74 -1.47 -1.07
C LEU A 26 5.40 -1.45 -2.57
N ASN A 27 4.95 -0.31 -3.12
CA ASN A 27 4.74 -0.17 -4.57
C ASN A 27 6.03 -0.39 -5.36
N ILE A 28 7.15 0.24 -4.96
CA ILE A 28 8.43 0.09 -5.67
C ILE A 28 8.89 -1.37 -5.69
N VAL A 29 8.79 -2.07 -4.56
CA VAL A 29 9.18 -3.48 -4.46
C VAL A 29 8.27 -4.36 -5.34
N TRP A 30 6.96 -4.11 -5.31
CA TRP A 30 5.99 -4.85 -6.12
C TRP A 30 6.18 -4.62 -7.62
N ASP A 31 6.33 -3.36 -8.03
CA ASP A 31 6.53 -2.97 -9.43
C ASP A 31 7.83 -3.56 -9.99
N GLY A 32 8.92 -3.51 -9.20
CA GLY A 32 10.18 -4.14 -9.57
C GLY A 32 10.04 -5.65 -9.76
N PHE A 33 9.29 -6.31 -8.87
CA PHE A 33 9.03 -7.75 -8.95
C PHE A 33 8.21 -8.13 -10.19
N ILE A 34 7.10 -7.43 -10.45
CA ILE A 34 6.27 -7.66 -11.64
C ILE A 34 7.03 -7.36 -12.93
N PHE A 35 7.87 -6.31 -12.94
CA PHE A 35 8.70 -5.99 -14.08
C PHE A 35 9.65 -7.14 -14.44
N ILE A 36 10.38 -7.68 -13.46
CA ILE A 36 11.30 -8.82 -13.66
C ILE A 36 10.55 -10.04 -14.21
N ILE A 37 9.40 -10.38 -13.63
CA ILE A 37 8.57 -11.51 -14.08
C ILE A 37 8.07 -11.29 -15.50
N SER A 38 7.51 -10.12 -15.79
CA SER A 38 6.96 -9.81 -17.12
C SER A 38 8.04 -9.84 -18.20
N ASN A 39 9.26 -9.39 -17.88
CA ASN A 39 10.37 -9.41 -18.80
C ASN A 39 10.93 -10.82 -19.02
N SER A 40 10.85 -11.71 -18.03
CA SER A 40 11.29 -13.10 -18.14
C SER A 40 10.29 -13.99 -18.89
N LEU A 41 8.98 -13.72 -18.77
CA LEU A 41 7.94 -14.61 -19.32
C LEU A 41 7.49 -14.24 -20.74
N PHE A 42 7.49 -12.94 -21.08
CA PHE A 42 6.95 -12.47 -22.36
C PHE A 42 8.03 -11.73 -23.15
N ASN A 43 8.03 -11.86 -24.47
CA ASN A 43 8.92 -11.07 -25.33
C ASN A 43 8.21 -9.84 -25.93
N ASN A 44 6.90 -9.92 -26.14
CA ASN A 44 6.12 -8.84 -26.74
C ASN A 44 5.93 -7.66 -25.76
N LEU A 45 6.38 -6.47 -26.16
CA LEU A 45 6.27 -5.22 -25.39
C LEU A 45 4.82 -4.90 -24.99
N SER A 46 3.85 -5.07 -25.90
CA SER A 46 2.45 -4.76 -25.62
C SER A 46 1.89 -5.61 -24.47
N VAL A 47 2.24 -6.90 -24.45
CA VAL A 47 1.80 -7.82 -23.39
C VAL A 47 2.44 -7.45 -22.05
N LYS A 48 3.73 -7.06 -22.04
CA LYS A 48 4.41 -6.59 -20.83
C LYS A 48 3.72 -5.37 -20.23
N ILE A 49 3.40 -4.38 -21.06
CA ILE A 49 2.73 -3.15 -20.63
C ILE A 49 1.36 -3.46 -20.05
N CYS A 50 0.56 -4.31 -20.72
CA CYS A 50 -0.76 -4.71 -20.21
C CYS A 50 -0.67 -5.39 -18.84
N ILE A 51 0.29 -6.30 -18.63
CA ILE A 51 0.47 -7.01 -17.35
C ILE A 51 0.85 -6.04 -16.24
N ILE A 52 1.78 -5.12 -16.50
CA ILE A 52 2.19 -4.11 -15.53
C ILE A 52 0.98 -3.24 -15.14
N ILE A 53 0.19 -2.77 -16.10
CA ILE A 53 -0.99 -1.95 -15.80
C ILE A 53 -1.99 -2.74 -14.94
N ILE A 54 -2.31 -3.99 -15.32
CA ILE A 54 -3.32 -4.78 -14.61
C ILE A 54 -2.89 -5.10 -13.18
N LEU A 55 -1.60 -5.36 -12.93
CA LEU A 55 -1.11 -5.82 -11.62
C LEU A 55 -0.59 -4.70 -10.71
N CYS A 56 -0.01 -3.64 -11.26
CA CYS A 56 0.58 -2.54 -10.49
C CYS A 56 -0.42 -1.39 -10.24
N PHE A 57 -1.27 -1.07 -11.24
CA PHE A 57 -2.16 0.08 -11.14
C PHE A 57 -3.20 -0.02 -10.01
N PRO A 58 -3.84 -1.18 -9.75
CA PRO A 58 -4.78 -1.31 -8.62
C PRO A 58 -4.11 -1.08 -7.27
N LEU A 59 -2.89 -1.60 -7.09
CA LEU A 59 -2.12 -1.43 -5.84
C LEU A 59 -1.78 0.04 -5.62
N LEU A 60 -1.33 0.72 -6.67
CA LEU A 60 -1.08 2.15 -6.65
C LEU A 60 -2.34 2.93 -6.25
N LEU A 61 -3.50 2.66 -6.85
CA LEU A 61 -4.76 3.31 -6.48
C LEU A 61 -5.12 3.12 -5.00
N PHE A 62 -4.91 1.92 -4.45
CA PHE A 62 -5.14 1.67 -3.02
C PHE A 62 -4.21 2.50 -2.12
N THR A 63 -2.98 2.76 -2.55
CA THR A 63 -2.05 3.63 -1.80
C THR A 63 -2.41 5.12 -1.88
N PHE A 64 -3.08 5.56 -2.96
CA PHE A 64 -3.54 6.94 -3.11
C PHE A 64 -4.81 7.23 -2.32
N VAL A 65 -5.80 6.34 -2.39
CA VAL A 65 -7.09 6.53 -1.72
C VAL A 65 -7.00 6.21 -0.22
N GLY A 66 -6.15 5.24 0.14
CA GLY A 66 -6.15 4.64 1.48
C GLY A 66 -7.47 3.91 1.76
N ILE A 67 -7.53 3.18 2.89
CA ILE A 67 -8.79 2.63 3.40
C ILE A 67 -9.09 3.37 4.69
N ASN A 68 -10.10 4.25 4.69
CA ASN A 68 -10.46 5.09 5.84
C ASN A 68 -9.28 5.87 6.44
N ASN A 69 -8.43 6.47 5.60
CA ASN A 69 -7.17 7.16 5.97
C ASN A 69 -6.10 6.28 6.61
N GLU A 70 -6.28 4.96 6.67
CA GLU A 70 -5.23 4.02 7.09
C GLU A 70 -4.42 3.52 5.89
N ASN A 71 -3.14 3.22 6.14
CA ASN A 71 -2.28 2.61 5.14
C ASN A 71 -2.73 1.18 4.82
N ILE A 72 -2.64 0.84 3.54
CA ILE A 72 -2.91 -0.51 3.03
C ILE A 72 -2.12 -1.61 3.78
N ILE A 73 -0.92 -1.27 4.26
CA ILE A 73 -0.05 -2.17 5.04
C ILE A 73 -0.70 -2.58 6.36
N TYR A 74 -1.38 -1.66 7.05
CA TYR A 74 -2.10 -2.00 8.28
C TYR A 74 -3.27 -2.92 7.99
N VAL A 75 -4.00 -2.67 6.90
CA VAL A 75 -5.10 -3.54 6.46
C VAL A 75 -4.59 -4.95 6.19
N PHE A 76 -3.50 -5.11 5.43
CA PHE A 76 -2.88 -6.43 5.22
C PHE A 76 -2.44 -7.08 6.54
N LYS A 77 -1.82 -6.33 7.45
CA LYS A 77 -1.43 -6.84 8.76
C LYS A 77 -2.63 -7.32 9.58
N TYR A 78 -3.75 -6.60 9.54
CA TYR A 78 -4.98 -7.00 10.22
C TYR A 78 -5.60 -8.23 9.59
N VAL A 79 -5.69 -8.29 8.26
CA VAL A 79 -6.21 -9.45 7.52
C VAL A 79 -5.37 -10.69 7.81
N ILE A 80 -4.04 -10.59 7.74
CA ILE A 80 -3.13 -11.70 8.08
C ILE A 80 -3.29 -12.11 9.55
N LYS A 81 -3.33 -11.14 10.47
CA LYS A 81 -3.51 -11.41 11.90
C LYS A 81 -4.85 -12.07 12.19
N PHE A 82 -5.90 -11.71 11.45
CA PHE A 82 -7.23 -12.32 11.54
C PHE A 82 -7.16 -13.80 11.13
N PHE A 83 -6.54 -14.13 9.99
CA PHE A 83 -6.38 -15.52 9.55
C PHE A 83 -5.50 -16.37 10.48
N ILE A 84 -4.47 -15.77 11.10
CA ILE A 84 -3.58 -16.50 12.02
C ILE A 84 -4.20 -16.64 13.41
N LYS A 85 -4.90 -15.60 13.89
CA LYS A 85 -5.53 -15.55 15.21
C LYS A 85 -7.03 -15.42 15.05
N ASN A 86 -7.68 -16.53 14.66
CA ASN A 86 -9.14 -16.63 14.52
C ASN A 86 -9.93 -16.29 15.80
N LYS A 87 -9.28 -16.13 16.97
CA LYS A 87 -9.94 -15.69 18.20
C LYS A 87 -10.14 -14.17 18.17
N LEU A 88 -11.12 -13.72 17.39
CA LEU A 88 -11.75 -12.43 17.64
C LEU A 88 -12.42 -12.49 19.01
N TYR A 89 -11.93 -11.68 19.96
CA TYR A 89 -12.84 -11.18 20.99
C TYR A 89 -13.82 -10.26 20.27
N LEU A 90 -14.97 -10.82 19.87
CA LEU A 90 -16.17 -10.02 19.65
C LEU A 90 -16.43 -9.33 20.99
N PHE A 91 -15.92 -8.11 21.14
CA PHE A 91 -16.38 -7.22 22.19
C PHE A 91 -17.87 -7.03 21.94
N LYS A 92 -18.66 -7.60 22.85
CA LYS A 92 -20.10 -7.45 22.89
C LYS A 92 -20.45 -6.09 23.48
#